data_AF-A0A1F6HYB3-F1
#
_entry.id   AF-A0A1F6HYB3-F1
#
_cell.length_a   1.000
_cell.length_b   1.000
_cell.length_c   1.000
_cell.angle_alpha   90.00
_cell.angle_beta   90.00
_cell.angle_gamma   90.00
#
_symmetry.space_group_name_H-M   'P 1'
#
loop_
_entity.id
_entity.type
_entity.pdbx_description
1 polymer ?
#
loop_
_entity_poly.entity_id
_entity_poly.type
_entity_poly.pdbx_seq_one_letter_code
_entity_poly.pdbx_strand_id
1 'polypeptide(L)'
;MSIGIVGLPSVGKSTLFNALLKRQIAQVGEYPYTTIEPNIGVVEVPDERLDKVSAISNISKKVPASIKFIDIAGLIKGAHAGEGLGNQFLAHIREADAILHIVRVFESPNVPHPYQKIDPMIDVETVNQELELASIKKPTIYLLNVSEKDLKKDFSLPFPFIKICGKLETELSDLSGSEQEDYLRELGVDPSASSGLDQVIVESYKLLNLITFFTIAGGKQTQAWPIKNGANIIEAANIVHTDFAKKFIKAEVIEVSELLVYGFHSTGSGQAWQKAKELGKIRVEGRDYIVRDGDVVEFKIGS
;
A
#
# COMPACT_ATOMS: atom_id res chain seq x y z
N MET A 1 3.24 7.36 -5.52
CA MET A 1 1.77 7.41 -5.57
C MET A 1 1.20 7.58 -4.20
N SER A 2 0.01 8.16 -4.10
CA SER A 2 -0.62 8.48 -2.83
C SER A 2 -2.12 8.18 -2.78
N ILE A 3 -2.63 7.92 -1.57
CA ILE A 3 -4.04 7.69 -1.29
C ILE A 3 -4.50 8.68 -0.23
N GLY A 4 -5.55 9.43 -0.55
CA GLY A 4 -6.18 10.36 0.39
C GLY A 4 -7.20 9.64 1.26
N ILE A 5 -7.03 9.70 2.57
CA ILE A 5 -7.99 9.16 3.54
C ILE A 5 -9.07 10.22 3.76
N VAL A 6 -10.32 9.89 3.42
CA VAL A 6 -11.47 10.79 3.57
C VAL A 6 -12.57 10.14 4.40
N GLY A 7 -13.51 10.96 4.86
CA GLY A 7 -14.68 10.53 5.62
C GLY A 7 -15.14 11.62 6.56
N LEU A 8 -16.38 11.50 7.04
CA LEU A 8 -16.98 12.46 7.97
C LEU A 8 -16.13 12.64 9.25
N PRO A 9 -16.34 13.71 10.04
CA PRO A 9 -15.75 13.79 11.37
C PRO A 9 -16.07 12.55 12.20
N SER A 10 -15.12 12.17 13.07
CA SER A 10 -15.35 11.12 14.06
C SER A 10 -15.61 9.70 13.53
N VAL A 11 -15.24 9.41 12.27
CA VAL A 11 -15.33 8.06 11.68
C VAL A 11 -14.13 7.15 12.00
N GLY A 12 -13.09 7.68 12.65
CA GLY A 12 -11.86 6.94 12.99
C GLY A 12 -10.69 7.12 12.02
N LYS A 13 -10.66 8.20 11.22
CA LYS A 13 -9.53 8.52 10.30
C LYS A 13 -8.17 8.52 10.98
N SER A 14 -7.99 9.35 12.00
CA SER A 14 -6.69 9.47 12.69
C SER A 14 -6.31 8.16 13.40
N THR A 15 -7.28 7.39 13.90
CA THR A 15 -7.03 6.05 14.46
C THR A 15 -6.46 5.11 13.39
N LEU A 16 -7.10 5.04 12.22
CA LEU A 16 -6.62 4.22 11.10
C LEU A 16 -5.25 4.70 10.61
N PHE A 17 -5.08 6.00 10.42
CA PHE A 17 -3.84 6.58 9.94
C PHE A 17 -2.68 6.28 10.89
N ASN A 18 -2.89 6.42 12.20
CA ASN A 18 -1.89 6.05 13.20
C ASN A 18 -1.59 4.54 13.20
N ALA A 19 -2.60 3.69 13.03
CA ALA A 19 -2.38 2.25 12.92
C ALA A 19 -1.58 1.86 11.67
N LEU A 20 -1.83 2.52 10.53
CA LEU A 20 -1.03 2.39 9.31
C LEU A 20 0.42 2.88 9.51
N LEU A 21 0.62 3.98 10.25
CA LEU A 21 1.95 4.49 10.55
C LEU A 21 2.74 3.58 11.49
N LYS A 22 2.08 2.97 12.49
CA LYS A 22 2.73 2.00 13.39
C LYS A 22 3.21 0.74 12.68
N ARG A 23 2.64 0.40 11.53
CA ARG A 23 3.13 -0.67 10.63
C ARG A 23 4.45 -0.32 9.93
N GLN A 24 4.95 0.91 10.04
CA GLN A 24 6.34 1.20 9.72
C GLN A 24 7.24 0.43 10.69
N ILE A 25 7.67 -0.76 10.30
CA ILE A 25 8.78 -1.42 10.98
C ILE A 25 9.97 -0.46 10.84
N ALA A 26 10.56 -0.08 11.97
CA ALA A 26 11.63 0.90 12.07
C ALA A 26 12.84 0.54 11.20
N GLN A 27 12.79 0.90 9.91
CA GLN A 27 13.90 1.04 9.00
C GLN A 27 13.59 2.24 8.09
N VAL A 28 13.42 3.42 8.70
CA VAL A 28 13.47 4.69 7.98
C VAL A 28 14.91 4.86 7.48
N GLY A 29 15.19 4.30 6.30
CA GLY A 29 16.27 4.79 5.46
C GLY A 29 15.98 6.25 5.15
N GLU A 30 16.97 7.11 5.37
CA GLU A 30 16.91 8.52 5.03
C GLU A 30 16.49 8.69 3.56
N TYR A 31 15.22 9.01 3.31
CA TYR A 31 14.81 9.50 2.00
C TYR A 31 15.40 10.90 1.84
N PRO A 32 16.27 11.15 0.84
CA PRO A 32 16.73 12.49 0.60
C PRO A 32 15.53 13.36 0.20
N TYR A 33 15.36 14.51 0.86
CA TYR A 33 14.45 15.62 0.49
C TYR A 33 12.99 15.61 0.95
N THR A 34 12.55 14.84 1.94
CA THR A 34 11.18 15.00 2.45
C THR A 34 11.13 15.85 3.72
N THR A 35 10.62 17.08 3.60
CA THR A 35 9.84 17.68 4.67
C THR A 35 8.74 16.68 5.00
N ILE A 36 8.80 16.06 6.18
CA ILE A 36 7.77 15.12 6.62
C ILE A 36 6.55 15.97 6.96
N GLU A 37 5.65 16.14 6.01
CA GLU A 37 4.34 16.70 6.29
C GLU A 37 3.66 15.77 7.30
N PRO A 38 3.15 16.29 8.43
CA PRO A 38 2.63 15.47 9.54
C PRO A 38 1.45 14.57 9.14
N ASN A 39 0.85 14.85 7.99
CA ASN A 39 -0.34 14.19 7.49
C ASN A 39 -0.01 13.15 6.40
N ILE A 40 1.27 12.90 6.10
CA ILE A 40 1.69 11.91 5.09
C ILE A 40 2.40 10.73 5.77
N GLY A 41 1.85 9.53 5.57
CA GLY A 41 2.44 8.27 5.99
C GLY A 41 2.94 7.45 4.81
N VAL A 42 4.12 6.85 4.94
CA VAL A 42 4.64 5.88 3.97
C VAL A 42 4.46 4.48 4.56
N VAL A 43 3.71 3.62 3.89
CA VAL A 43 3.36 2.28 4.40
C VAL A 43 3.94 1.22 3.48
N GLU A 44 4.60 0.23 4.05
CA GLU A 44 5.18 -0.89 3.32
C GLU A 44 4.10 -1.84 2.80
N VAL A 45 4.28 -2.35 1.59
CA VAL A 45 3.36 -3.30 0.96
C VAL A 45 3.79 -4.72 1.32
N PRO A 46 2.94 -5.52 1.98
CA PRO A 46 3.25 -6.91 2.28
C PRO A 46 3.35 -7.72 0.99
N ASP A 47 4.52 -8.33 0.74
CA ASP A 47 4.77 -9.15 -0.45
C ASP A 47 5.75 -10.28 -0.12
N GLU A 48 5.24 -11.51 0.03
CA GLU A 48 6.04 -12.71 0.33
C GLU A 48 7.12 -13.00 -0.73
N ARG A 49 6.95 -12.49 -1.96
CA ARG A 49 7.92 -12.71 -3.03
C ARG A 49 9.25 -12.05 -2.69
N LEU A 50 9.23 -10.92 -1.99
CA LEU A 50 10.43 -10.25 -1.50
C LEU A 50 11.24 -11.15 -0.58
N ASP A 51 10.58 -11.81 0.37
CA ASP A 51 11.22 -12.72 1.31
C ASP A 51 11.85 -13.91 0.60
N LYS A 52 11.10 -14.50 -0.35
CA LYS A 52 11.55 -15.63 -1.15
C LYS A 52 12.77 -15.26 -1.99
N VAL A 53 12.75 -14.11 -2.68
CA VAL A 53 13.89 -13.60 -3.47
C VAL A 53 15.10 -13.36 -2.56
N SER A 54 14.91 -12.71 -1.42
CA SER A 54 16.02 -12.41 -0.50
C SER A 54 16.67 -13.68 0.05
N ALA A 55 15.86 -14.70 0.35
CA ALA A 55 16.34 -15.99 0.83
C ALA A 55 17.20 -16.73 -0.20
N ILE A 56 16.73 -16.83 -1.46
CA ILE A 56 17.49 -17.52 -2.51
C ILE A 56 18.77 -16.79 -2.92
N SER A 57 18.82 -15.48 -2.72
CA SER A 57 19.99 -14.63 -2.97
C SER A 57 20.95 -14.55 -1.78
N ASN A 58 20.61 -15.14 -0.63
CA ASN A 58 21.38 -15.03 0.63
C ASN A 58 21.64 -13.57 1.05
N ILE A 59 20.64 -12.71 0.88
CA ILE A 59 20.70 -11.29 1.22
C ILE A 59 19.82 -11.05 2.43
N SER A 60 20.37 -10.45 3.48
CA SER A 60 19.62 -10.15 4.70
C SER A 60 18.86 -8.81 4.63
N LYS A 61 19.38 -7.84 3.87
CA LYS A 61 18.74 -6.53 3.74
C LYS A 61 17.61 -6.56 2.71
N LYS A 62 16.38 -6.41 3.18
CA LYS A 62 15.16 -6.32 2.38
C LYS A 62 14.63 -4.88 2.42
N VAL A 63 14.16 -4.39 1.29
CA VAL A 63 13.49 -3.09 1.21
C VAL A 63 12.16 -3.31 0.47
N PRO A 64 11.01 -3.28 1.16
CA PRO A 64 9.72 -3.49 0.53
C PRO A 64 9.28 -2.30 -0.32
N ALA A 65 8.31 -2.54 -1.21
CA ALA A 65 7.61 -1.49 -1.90
C ALA A 65 6.78 -0.70 -0.89
N SER A 66 6.49 0.57 -1.18
CA SER A 66 5.70 1.41 -0.28
C SER A 66 4.68 2.27 -1.02
N ILE A 67 3.58 2.60 -0.32
CA ILE A 67 2.51 3.49 -0.77
C ILE A 67 2.43 4.67 0.20
N LYS A 68 2.12 5.86 -0.31
CA LYS A 68 1.85 7.02 0.55
C LYS A 68 0.37 7.09 0.91
N PHE A 69 0.04 7.23 2.18
CA PHE A 69 -1.28 7.59 2.68
C PHE A 69 -1.24 9.04 3.15
N ILE A 70 -2.28 9.80 2.84
CA ILE A 70 -2.42 11.20 3.23
C ILE A 70 -3.66 11.28 4.11
N ASP A 71 -3.52 11.67 5.37
CA ASP A 71 -4.65 11.97 6.25
C ASP A 71 -5.24 13.31 5.84
N ILE A 72 -6.47 13.26 5.32
CA ILE A 72 -7.20 14.46 4.92
C ILE A 72 -8.26 14.68 5.99
N ALA A 73 -8.27 15.87 6.59
CA ALA A 73 -9.17 16.14 7.70
C ALA A 73 -10.64 15.94 7.28
N GLY A 74 -11.49 15.72 8.28
CA GLY A 74 -12.87 15.31 8.05
C GLY A 74 -13.64 16.28 7.16
N LEU A 75 -14.16 15.76 6.04
CA LEU A 75 -15.09 16.49 5.20
C LEU A 75 -16.41 16.63 5.94
N ILE A 76 -16.86 17.86 6.13
CA ILE A 76 -18.21 18.20 6.58
C ILE A 76 -19.02 18.73 5.41
N LYS A 77 -20.34 18.63 5.52
CA LYS A 77 -21.28 19.20 4.55
C LYS A 77 -21.00 20.70 4.34
N GLY A 78 -20.95 21.13 3.08
CA GLY A 78 -20.64 22.50 2.69
C GLY A 78 -19.15 22.77 2.47
N ALA A 79 -18.29 21.75 2.41
CA ALA A 79 -16.86 21.92 2.12
C ALA A 79 -16.61 22.52 0.73
N HIS A 80 -17.50 22.26 -0.23
CA HIS A 80 -17.48 22.84 -1.59
C HIS A 80 -17.89 24.32 -1.65
N ALA A 81 -18.60 24.85 -0.64
CA ALA A 81 -19.26 26.17 -0.71
C ALA A 81 -18.33 27.38 -0.45
N GLY A 82 -17.03 27.14 -0.26
CA GLY A 82 -16.01 28.11 -0.68
C GLY A 82 -15.45 29.11 0.34
N GLU A 83 -15.77 29.06 1.63
CA GLU A 83 -15.09 29.90 2.64
C GLU A 83 -14.29 29.06 3.66
N GLY A 84 -12.96 29.21 3.66
CA GLY A 84 -12.07 28.71 4.71
C GLY A 84 -11.45 27.31 4.49
N LEU A 85 -11.36 26.52 5.56
CA LEU A 85 -10.64 25.24 5.66
C LEU A 85 -11.09 24.16 4.66
N GLY A 86 -12.35 24.20 4.19
CA GLY A 86 -12.91 23.21 3.25
C GLY A 86 -12.16 23.11 1.92
N ASN A 87 -11.79 24.26 1.34
CA ASN A 87 -11.04 24.30 0.07
C ASN A 87 -9.62 23.74 0.22
N GLN A 88 -8.99 23.90 1.39
CA GLN A 88 -7.66 23.34 1.66
C GLN A 88 -7.73 21.81 1.73
N PHE A 89 -8.78 21.25 2.33
CA PHE A 89 -8.99 19.79 2.32
C PHE A 89 -9.22 19.25 0.91
N LEU A 90 -10.04 19.92 0.10
CA LEU A 90 -10.28 19.52 -1.28
C LEU A 90 -8.99 19.58 -2.13
N ALA A 91 -8.09 20.52 -1.88
CA ALA A 91 -6.79 20.59 -2.55
C ALA A 91 -5.94 19.34 -2.30
N HIS A 92 -5.84 18.89 -1.04
CA HIS A 92 -5.12 17.65 -0.71
C HIS A 92 -5.76 16.41 -1.36
N ILE A 93 -7.09 16.37 -1.47
CA ILE A 93 -7.77 15.28 -2.19
C ILE A 93 -7.40 15.33 -3.67
N ARG A 94 -7.27 16.51 -4.28
CA ARG A 94 -6.85 16.68 -5.69
C ARG A 94 -5.41 16.24 -5.92
N GLU A 95 -4.53 16.31 -4.93
CA GLU A 95 -3.14 15.84 -5.03
C GLU A 95 -3.00 14.31 -4.91
N ALA A 96 -3.92 13.64 -4.21
CA ALA A 96 -3.89 12.18 -4.08
C ALA A 96 -4.14 11.44 -5.41
N ASP A 97 -3.66 10.22 -5.62
CA ASP A 97 -3.98 9.45 -6.84
C ASP A 97 -5.34 8.72 -6.71
N ALA A 98 -5.69 8.33 -5.49
CA ALA A 98 -6.91 7.59 -5.15
C ALA A 98 -7.47 7.99 -3.78
N ILE A 99 -8.68 7.51 -3.46
CA ILE A 99 -9.39 7.82 -2.22
C ILE A 99 -9.64 6.54 -1.40
N LEU A 100 -9.34 6.61 -0.10
CA LEU A 100 -9.80 5.64 0.90
C LEU A 100 -10.89 6.31 1.74
N HIS A 101 -12.14 5.94 1.52
CA HIS A 101 -13.29 6.53 2.20
C HIS A 101 -13.68 5.71 3.41
N ILE A 102 -13.39 6.23 4.61
CA ILE A 102 -13.78 5.62 5.87
C ILE A 102 -15.23 5.96 6.20
N VAL A 103 -16.01 4.93 6.46
CA VAL A 103 -17.43 5.02 6.82
C VAL A 103 -17.63 4.45 8.20
N ARG A 104 -18.30 5.19 9.08
CA ARG A 104 -18.55 4.74 10.46
C ARG A 104 -19.74 3.80 10.51
N VAL A 105 -19.56 2.67 11.18
CA VAL A 105 -20.61 1.67 11.43
C VAL A 105 -20.68 1.26 12.91
N PHE A 106 -19.87 1.88 13.77
CA PHE A 106 -19.85 1.62 15.21
C PHE A 106 -20.54 2.73 16.01
N GLU A 107 -21.28 2.35 17.03
CA GLU A 107 -21.80 3.26 18.06
C GLU A 107 -20.74 3.51 19.13
N SER A 108 -20.68 4.74 19.65
CA SER A 108 -19.82 5.08 20.79
C SER A 108 -20.43 6.23 21.58
N PRO A 109 -20.59 6.11 22.91
CA PRO A 109 -21.17 7.17 23.74
C PRO A 109 -20.27 8.41 23.82
N ASN A 110 -18.96 8.25 23.62
CA ASN A 110 -17.98 9.32 23.75
C ASN A 110 -17.73 10.07 22.44
N VAL A 111 -18.31 9.62 21.33
CA VAL A 111 -18.01 10.10 19.99
C VAL A 111 -19.31 10.42 19.25
N PRO A 112 -19.80 11.68 19.28
CA PRO A 112 -21.05 12.04 18.63
C PRO A 112 -20.96 11.86 17.12
N HIS A 113 -22.07 11.46 16.51
CA HIS A 113 -22.22 11.46 15.06
C HIS A 113 -22.70 12.83 14.58
N PRO A 114 -22.12 13.43 13.52
CA PRO A 114 -22.53 14.75 13.02
C PRO A 114 -24.04 14.88 12.76
N TYR A 115 -24.68 13.79 12.35
CA TYR A 115 -26.11 13.74 12.02
C TYR A 115 -26.97 13.05 13.08
N GLN A 116 -26.47 12.88 14.31
CA GLN A 116 -27.15 12.23 15.45
C GLN A 116 -27.55 10.75 15.27
N LYS A 117 -27.60 10.25 14.04
CA LYS A 117 -27.81 8.85 13.67
C LYS A 117 -26.66 8.39 12.78
N ILE A 118 -26.17 7.17 12.99
CA ILE A 118 -25.20 6.52 12.13
C ILE A 118 -25.96 5.81 11.01
N ASP A 119 -25.69 6.19 9.77
CA ASP A 119 -26.25 5.57 8.58
C ASP A 119 -25.17 5.55 7.48
N PRO A 120 -24.51 4.39 7.26
CA PRO A 120 -23.41 4.29 6.31
C PRO A 120 -23.76 4.74 4.90
N MET A 121 -25.02 4.60 4.47
CA MET A 121 -25.45 5.01 3.14
C MET A 121 -25.49 6.53 3.03
N ILE A 122 -26.11 7.19 4.00
CA ILE A 122 -26.22 8.66 4.05
C ILE A 122 -24.82 9.28 4.19
N ASP A 123 -23.95 8.68 4.99
CA ASP A 123 -22.59 9.16 5.18
C ASP A 123 -21.78 9.09 3.88
N VAL A 124 -21.87 7.96 3.17
CA VAL A 124 -21.22 7.78 1.86
C VAL A 124 -21.76 8.77 0.85
N GLU A 125 -23.07 8.91 0.75
CA GLU A 125 -23.73 9.82 -0.18
C GLU A 125 -23.33 11.27 0.10
N THR A 126 -23.28 11.68 1.37
CA THR A 126 -22.86 13.02 1.78
C THR A 126 -21.47 13.36 1.25
N VAL A 127 -20.49 12.49 1.52
CA VAL A 127 -19.10 12.75 1.09
C VAL A 127 -18.98 12.68 -0.43
N ASN A 128 -19.65 11.74 -1.09
CA ASN A 128 -19.62 11.64 -2.55
C ASN A 128 -20.23 12.87 -3.22
N GLN A 129 -21.34 13.40 -2.72
CA GLN A 129 -21.93 14.65 -3.22
C GLN A 129 -20.96 15.83 -3.08
N GLU A 130 -20.26 15.95 -1.95
CA GLU A 130 -19.25 17.01 -1.77
C GLU A 130 -18.07 16.88 -2.75
N LEU A 131 -17.61 15.66 -3.01
CA LEU A 131 -16.56 15.40 -4.01
C LEU A 131 -17.03 15.73 -5.42
N GLU A 132 -18.26 15.37 -5.78
CA GLU A 132 -18.87 15.66 -7.08
C GLU A 132 -19.06 17.15 -7.31
N LEU A 133 -19.56 17.89 -6.30
CA LEU A 133 -19.70 19.34 -6.36
C LEU A 133 -18.33 20.03 -6.50
N ALA A 134 -17.28 19.45 -5.92
CA ALA A 134 -15.90 19.87 -6.12
C ALA A 134 -15.30 19.40 -7.46
N SER A 135 -16.03 18.68 -8.32
CA SER A 135 -15.50 18.08 -9.55
C SER A 135 -14.29 17.18 -9.31
N ILE A 136 -14.29 16.41 -8.21
CA ILE A 136 -13.27 15.44 -7.86
C ILE A 136 -13.83 14.04 -8.14
N LYS A 137 -13.26 13.36 -9.14
CA LYS A 137 -13.57 11.97 -9.44
C LYS A 137 -12.28 11.15 -9.46
N LYS A 138 -12.15 10.25 -8.49
CA LYS A 138 -10.97 9.38 -8.32
C LYS A 138 -11.42 7.96 -8.04
N PRO A 139 -10.57 6.95 -8.30
CA PRO A 139 -10.80 5.60 -7.81
C PRO A 139 -10.95 5.63 -6.28
N THR A 140 -11.94 4.91 -5.75
CA THR A 140 -12.29 4.95 -4.31
C THR A 140 -12.47 3.54 -3.76
N ILE A 141 -11.83 3.26 -2.61
CA ILE A 141 -12.15 2.12 -1.74
C ILE A 141 -13.03 2.62 -0.60
N TYR A 142 -14.10 1.88 -0.29
CA TYR A 142 -14.90 2.11 0.90
C TYR A 142 -14.43 1.22 2.04
N LEU A 143 -14.20 1.81 3.20
CA LEU A 143 -13.69 1.15 4.38
C LEU A 143 -14.68 1.31 5.53
N LEU A 144 -15.43 0.25 5.83
CA LEU A 144 -16.35 0.24 6.95
C LEU A 144 -15.58 0.04 8.24
N ASN A 145 -15.51 1.10 9.06
CA ASN A 145 -15.01 1.00 10.41
C ASN A 145 -16.14 0.52 11.32
N VAL A 146 -16.05 -0.74 11.74
CA VAL A 146 -17.03 -1.45 12.55
C VAL A 146 -16.52 -1.65 13.99
N SER A 147 -17.41 -2.04 14.90
CA SER A 147 -16.98 -2.49 16.23
C SER A 147 -16.48 -3.94 16.17
N GLU A 148 -15.72 -4.38 17.17
CA GLU A 148 -15.14 -5.74 17.23
C GLU A 148 -16.22 -6.83 17.06
N LYS A 149 -17.38 -6.67 17.72
CA LYS A 149 -18.52 -7.60 17.62
C LYS A 149 -19.15 -7.66 16.21
N ASP A 150 -18.98 -6.60 15.42
CA ASP A 150 -19.60 -6.47 14.11
C ASP A 150 -18.67 -6.92 12.96
N LEU A 151 -17.43 -7.32 13.25
CA LEU A 151 -16.49 -7.84 12.24
C LEU A 151 -17.06 -9.05 11.48
N LYS A 152 -17.77 -9.93 12.20
CA LYS A 152 -18.43 -11.13 11.65
C LYS A 152 -19.80 -10.85 11.04
N LYS A 153 -20.36 -9.67 11.25
CA LYS A 153 -21.68 -9.32 10.74
C LYS A 153 -21.60 -9.08 9.23
N ASP A 154 -22.54 -9.63 8.50
CA ASP A 154 -22.70 -9.34 7.08
C ASP A 154 -23.40 -8.00 6.89
N PHE A 155 -22.84 -7.19 5.99
CA PHE A 155 -23.42 -5.94 5.56
C PHE A 155 -23.72 -6.04 4.07
N SER A 156 -24.92 -5.66 3.67
CA SER A 156 -25.32 -5.60 2.27
C SER A 156 -25.38 -4.14 1.85
N LEU A 157 -24.31 -3.66 1.22
CA LEU A 157 -24.23 -2.32 0.64
C LEU A 157 -24.10 -2.43 -0.89
N PRO A 158 -24.57 -1.45 -1.67
CA PRO A 158 -24.59 -1.49 -3.14
C PRO A 158 -23.22 -1.22 -3.77
N PHE A 159 -22.15 -1.29 -2.99
CA PHE A 159 -20.77 -1.04 -3.42
C PHE A 159 -19.82 -2.00 -2.68
N PRO A 160 -18.67 -2.35 -3.28
CA PRO A 160 -17.65 -3.14 -2.61
C PRO A 160 -17.03 -2.34 -1.46
N PHE A 161 -16.75 -3.01 -0.35
CA PHE A 161 -16.12 -2.42 0.82
C PHE A 161 -15.20 -3.41 1.54
N ILE A 162 -14.27 -2.88 2.31
CA ILE A 162 -13.45 -3.62 3.27
C ILE A 162 -14.01 -3.33 4.67
N LYS A 163 -14.06 -4.34 5.54
CA LYS A 163 -14.41 -4.16 6.96
C LYS A 163 -13.16 -4.14 7.80
N ILE A 164 -13.06 -3.18 8.70
CA ILE A 164 -12.02 -3.14 9.72
C ILE A 164 -12.60 -2.72 11.05
N CYS A 165 -11.91 -3.05 12.13
CA CYS A 165 -12.13 -2.41 13.41
C CYS A 165 -10.89 -1.60 13.75
N GLY A 166 -10.95 -0.28 13.58
CA GLY A 166 -9.77 0.59 13.79
C GLY A 166 -9.20 0.50 15.22
N LYS A 167 -10.07 0.23 16.20
CA LYS A 167 -9.66 -0.01 17.60
C LYS A 167 -8.83 -1.29 17.72
N LEU A 168 -9.34 -2.40 17.19
CA LEU A 168 -8.64 -3.68 17.15
C LEU A 168 -7.28 -3.56 16.45
N GLU A 169 -7.23 -2.93 15.28
CA GLU A 169 -5.98 -2.78 14.52
C GLU A 169 -4.92 -1.98 15.28
N THR A 170 -5.35 -1.00 16.09
CA THR A 170 -4.45 -0.24 16.96
C THR A 170 -3.95 -1.10 18.12
N GLU A 171 -4.83 -1.87 18.75
CA GLU A 171 -4.46 -2.76 19.86
C GLU A 171 -3.51 -3.87 19.39
N LEU A 172 -3.79 -4.48 18.23
CA LEU A 172 -2.91 -5.48 17.61
C LEU A 172 -1.51 -4.92 17.35
N SER A 173 -1.39 -3.65 16.91
CA SER A 173 -0.08 -3.05 16.63
C SER A 173 0.83 -2.93 17.86
N ASP A 174 0.28 -3.00 19.07
CA ASP A 174 1.04 -2.92 20.33
C ASP A 174 1.40 -4.31 20.89
N LEU A 175 0.88 -5.39 20.31
CA LEU A 175 1.10 -6.78 20.73
C LEU A 175 2.24 -7.44 19.94
N SER A 176 2.92 -8.42 20.55
CA SER A 176 3.88 -9.28 19.84
C SER A 176 3.19 -10.30 18.92
N GLY A 177 3.90 -10.87 17.95
CA GLY A 177 3.29 -11.75 16.93
C GLY A 177 2.50 -12.94 17.50
N SER A 178 3.00 -13.60 18.55
CA SER A 178 2.25 -14.69 19.21
C SER A 178 1.01 -14.21 19.96
N GLU A 179 1.08 -13.05 20.61
CA GLU A 179 -0.06 -12.46 21.32
C GLU A 179 -1.14 -11.97 20.36
N GLN A 180 -0.75 -11.43 19.20
CA GLN A 180 -1.67 -11.07 18.12
C GLN A 180 -2.45 -12.29 17.62
N GLU A 181 -1.75 -13.40 17.36
CA GLU A 181 -2.38 -14.63 16.89
C GLU A 181 -3.41 -15.17 17.89
N ASP A 182 -3.05 -15.23 19.17
CA ASP A 182 -3.95 -15.73 20.23
C ASP A 182 -5.18 -14.82 20.37
N TYR A 183 -5.00 -13.51 20.34
CA TYR A 183 -6.10 -12.55 20.42
C TYR A 183 -7.07 -12.65 19.23
N LEU A 184 -6.55 -12.82 18.01
CA LEU A 184 -7.38 -13.04 16.82
C LEU A 184 -8.19 -14.33 16.93
N ARG A 185 -7.59 -15.42 17.45
CA ARG A 185 -8.27 -16.70 17.67
C ARG A 185 -9.41 -16.58 18.68
N GLU A 186 -9.23 -15.83 19.77
CA GLU A 186 -10.28 -15.58 20.76
C GLU A 186 -11.47 -14.83 20.16
N LEU A 187 -11.21 -13.86 19.28
CA LEU A 187 -12.24 -13.17 18.51
C LEU A 187 -12.85 -14.06 17.40
N GLY A 188 -12.26 -15.23 17.16
CA GLY A 188 -12.58 -16.18 16.09
C GLY A 188 -12.39 -15.55 14.70
N VAL A 189 -11.38 -14.70 14.58
CA VAL A 189 -10.80 -14.24 13.32
C VAL A 189 -9.65 -15.18 12.99
N ASP A 190 -9.51 -15.56 11.73
CA ASP A 190 -8.41 -16.43 11.31
C ASP A 190 -7.08 -15.67 11.44
N PRO A 191 -6.14 -16.09 12.32
CA PRO A 191 -4.86 -15.42 12.49
C PRO A 191 -3.95 -15.54 11.26
N SER A 192 -4.22 -16.49 10.36
CA SER A 192 -3.52 -16.63 9.09
C SER A 192 -4.08 -15.73 7.99
N ALA A 193 -5.25 -15.13 8.21
CA ALA A 193 -5.79 -14.14 7.29
C ALA A 193 -4.99 -12.83 7.41
N SER A 194 -4.72 -12.20 6.27
CA SER A 194 -4.15 -10.86 6.22
C SER A 194 -5.01 -9.91 7.07
N SER A 195 -4.37 -9.13 7.94
CA SER A 195 -5.06 -8.15 8.80
C SER A 195 -5.91 -7.18 7.98
N GLY A 196 -6.86 -6.51 8.63
CA GLY A 196 -7.69 -5.51 7.96
C GLY A 196 -6.85 -4.39 7.32
N LEU A 197 -5.75 -4.01 7.98
CA LEU A 197 -4.77 -3.07 7.42
C LEU A 197 -4.06 -3.61 6.19
N ASP A 198 -3.62 -4.88 6.21
CA ASP A 198 -2.94 -5.49 5.06
C ASP A 198 -3.89 -5.57 3.85
N GLN A 199 -5.17 -5.89 4.07
CA GLN A 199 -6.19 -5.84 3.03
C GLN A 199 -6.35 -4.42 2.47
N VAL A 200 -6.39 -3.41 3.33
CA VAL A 200 -6.44 -2.01 2.89
C VAL A 200 -5.23 -1.65 2.04
N ILE A 201 -4.01 -2.05 2.43
CA ILE A 201 -2.78 -1.76 1.70
C ILE A 201 -2.74 -2.47 0.34
N VAL A 202 -3.12 -3.75 0.30
CA VAL A 202 -3.14 -4.55 -0.93
C VAL A 202 -4.20 -4.04 -1.91
N GLU A 203 -5.42 -3.78 -1.44
CA GLU A 203 -6.48 -3.23 -2.29
C GLU A 203 -6.14 -1.81 -2.75
N SER A 204 -5.50 -1.02 -1.90
CA SER A 204 -4.93 0.28 -2.25
C SER A 204 -3.91 0.19 -3.40
N TYR A 205 -3.01 -0.79 -3.36
CA TYR A 205 -2.03 -1.03 -4.41
C TYR A 205 -2.69 -1.39 -5.74
N LYS A 206 -3.71 -2.24 -5.70
CA LYS A 206 -4.52 -2.63 -6.86
C LYS A 206 -5.29 -1.43 -7.44
N LEU A 207 -5.93 -0.63 -6.58
CA LEU A 207 -6.69 0.56 -6.97
C LEU A 207 -5.83 1.58 -7.72
N LEU A 208 -4.57 1.71 -7.30
CA LEU A 208 -3.56 2.55 -7.95
C LEU A 208 -2.99 1.95 -9.26
N ASN A 209 -3.42 0.75 -9.64
CA ASN A 209 -2.92 -0.02 -10.78
C ASN A 209 -1.39 -0.18 -10.74
N LEU A 210 -0.87 -0.51 -9.55
CA LEU A 210 0.54 -0.75 -9.32
C LEU A 210 0.89 -2.24 -9.44
N ILE A 211 2.10 -2.48 -9.94
CA ILE A 211 2.79 -3.78 -9.95
C ILE A 211 4.13 -3.63 -9.25
N THR A 212 4.72 -4.75 -8.82
CA THR A 212 6.01 -4.77 -8.14
C THR A 212 7.06 -5.45 -9.02
N PHE A 213 8.20 -4.79 -9.23
CA PHE A 213 9.41 -5.45 -9.72
C PHE A 213 10.49 -5.42 -8.66
N PHE A 214 11.48 -6.30 -8.77
CA PHE A 214 12.54 -6.48 -7.78
C PHE A 214 13.90 -6.17 -8.38
N THR A 215 14.81 -5.68 -7.56
CA THR A 215 16.23 -5.55 -7.90
C THR A 215 17.09 -6.19 -6.83
N ILE A 216 18.16 -6.85 -7.25
CA ILE A 216 19.22 -7.35 -6.36
C ILE A 216 20.42 -6.39 -6.50
N ALA A 217 20.41 -5.29 -5.75
CA ALA A 217 21.36 -4.21 -5.95
C ALA A 217 22.76 -4.61 -5.45
N GLY A 218 23.66 -4.92 -6.38
CA GLY A 218 25.06 -5.27 -6.11
C GLY A 218 25.24 -6.47 -5.19
N GLY A 219 24.24 -7.37 -5.10
CA GLY A 219 24.24 -8.51 -4.18
C GLY A 219 24.15 -8.14 -2.69
N LYS A 220 23.81 -6.88 -2.36
CA LYS A 220 23.80 -6.38 -0.97
C LYS A 220 22.40 -6.18 -0.40
N GLN A 221 21.42 -5.89 -1.26
CA GLN A 221 20.05 -5.67 -0.84
C GLN A 221 19.07 -6.18 -1.90
N THR A 222 17.98 -6.77 -1.44
CA THR A 222 16.82 -7.11 -2.26
C THR A 222 15.79 -6.03 -2.05
N GLN A 223 15.36 -5.39 -3.14
CA GLN A 223 14.44 -4.27 -3.06
C GLN A 223 13.26 -4.48 -4.00
N ALA A 224 12.06 -4.25 -3.48
CA ALA A 224 10.81 -4.22 -4.22
C ALA A 224 10.48 -2.76 -4.60
N TRP A 225 10.12 -2.56 -5.85
CA TRP A 225 9.86 -1.25 -6.43
C TRP A 225 8.44 -1.21 -6.99
N PRO A 226 7.60 -0.27 -6.51
CA PRO A 226 6.29 -0.07 -7.06
C PRO A 226 6.35 0.71 -8.37
N ILE A 227 5.61 0.26 -9.38
CA ILE A 227 5.51 0.94 -10.68
C ILE A 227 4.10 0.80 -11.27
N LYS A 228 3.67 1.77 -12.08
CA LYS A 228 2.41 1.65 -12.83
C LYS A 228 2.45 0.41 -13.73
N ASN A 229 1.37 -0.36 -13.72
CA ASN A 229 1.17 -1.39 -14.72
C ASN A 229 1.19 -0.77 -16.13
N GLY A 230 1.94 -1.39 -17.04
CA GLY A 230 2.17 -0.89 -18.40
C GLY A 230 3.36 0.06 -18.55
N ALA A 231 4.08 0.38 -17.47
CA ALA A 231 5.30 1.17 -17.55
C ALA A 231 6.45 0.38 -18.21
N ASN A 232 7.31 1.10 -18.91
CA ASN A 232 8.48 0.52 -19.57
C ASN A 232 9.71 0.43 -18.64
N ILE A 233 10.73 -0.28 -19.11
CA ILE A 233 11.96 -0.53 -18.34
C ILE A 233 12.78 0.75 -18.05
N ILE A 234 12.64 1.80 -18.88
CA ILE A 234 13.32 3.08 -18.64
C ILE A 234 12.66 3.84 -17.49
N GLU A 235 11.33 3.80 -17.41
CA GLU A 235 10.58 4.35 -16.27
C GLU A 235 10.95 3.60 -14.98
N ALA A 236 11.05 2.27 -15.05
CA ALA A 236 11.54 1.45 -13.93
C ALA A 236 12.97 1.82 -13.52
N ALA A 237 13.88 2.00 -14.49
CA ALA A 237 15.24 2.45 -14.22
C ALA A 237 15.25 3.81 -13.50
N ASN A 238 14.39 4.75 -13.93
CA ASN A 238 14.30 6.08 -13.33
C ASN A 238 13.83 6.05 -11.87
N ILE A 239 12.90 5.13 -11.54
CA ILE A 239 12.43 4.90 -10.17
C ILE A 239 13.58 4.43 -9.26
N VAL A 240 14.43 3.54 -9.77
CA VAL A 240 15.60 3.06 -9.02
C VAL A 240 16.63 4.18 -8.84
N HIS A 241 17.01 4.84 -9.92
CA HIS A 241 17.91 5.99 -9.91
C HIS A 241 17.83 6.76 -11.22
N THR A 242 17.77 8.09 -11.17
CA THR A 242 17.62 8.93 -12.39
C THR A 242 18.74 8.70 -13.42
N ASP A 243 19.97 8.44 -12.96
CA ASP A 243 21.09 8.13 -13.88
C ASP A 243 20.94 6.78 -14.58
N PHE A 244 20.22 5.81 -14.01
CA PHE A 244 20.03 4.51 -14.66
C PHE A 244 19.20 4.67 -15.94
N ALA A 245 18.18 5.53 -15.91
CA ALA A 245 17.39 5.85 -17.09
C ALA A 245 18.22 6.58 -18.16
N LYS A 246 19.01 7.58 -17.75
CA LYS A 246 19.86 8.37 -18.67
C LYS A 246 20.92 7.50 -19.36
N LYS A 247 21.59 6.65 -18.59
CA LYS A 247 22.70 5.81 -19.06
C LYS A 247 22.25 4.39 -19.43
N PHE A 248 20.96 4.14 -19.58
CA PHE A 248 20.43 2.81 -19.85
C PHE A 248 21.01 2.22 -21.15
N ILE A 249 21.56 1.01 -21.06
CA ILE A 249 21.97 0.21 -22.22
C ILE A 249 20.95 -0.91 -22.46
N LYS A 250 20.73 -1.74 -21.44
CA LYS A 250 19.85 -2.91 -21.47
C LYS A 250 19.51 -3.35 -20.05
N ALA A 251 18.50 -4.21 -19.91
CA ALA A 251 18.17 -4.86 -18.64
C ALA A 251 18.27 -6.38 -18.78
N GLU A 252 18.79 -7.05 -17.75
CA GLU A 252 18.64 -8.49 -17.57
C GLU A 252 17.39 -8.72 -16.72
N VAL A 253 16.44 -9.52 -17.21
CA VAL A 253 15.11 -9.71 -16.60
C VAL A 253 14.78 -11.19 -16.48
N ILE A 254 14.24 -11.58 -15.33
CA ILE A 254 13.71 -12.92 -15.07
C ILE A 254 12.48 -12.82 -14.16
N GLU A 255 11.47 -13.64 -14.40
CA GLU A 255 10.31 -13.70 -13.51
C GLU A 255 10.69 -14.32 -12.16
N VAL A 256 10.15 -13.80 -11.06
CA VAL A 256 10.43 -14.32 -9.71
C VAL A 256 10.14 -15.80 -9.58
N SER A 257 9.02 -16.29 -10.12
CA SER A 257 8.63 -17.71 -10.06
C SER A 257 9.72 -18.61 -10.68
N GLU A 258 10.22 -18.22 -11.86
CA GLU A 258 11.29 -18.89 -12.57
C GLU A 258 12.62 -18.81 -11.80
N LEU A 259 12.95 -17.65 -11.22
CA LEU A 259 14.18 -17.49 -10.44
C LEU A 259 14.18 -18.38 -9.18
N LEU A 260 13.02 -18.54 -8.52
CA LEU A 260 12.86 -19.37 -7.34
C LEU A 260 13.12 -20.86 -7.62
N VAL A 261 12.73 -21.37 -8.79
CA VAL A 261 13.05 -22.75 -9.22
C VAL A 261 14.55 -23.00 -9.11
N TYR A 262 15.37 -22.05 -9.53
CA TYR A 262 16.83 -22.22 -9.52
C TYR A 262 17.46 -22.03 -8.13
N GLY A 263 16.82 -21.25 -7.26
CA GLY A 263 17.29 -20.99 -5.90
C GLY A 263 17.02 -22.12 -4.91
N PHE A 264 15.87 -22.80 -5.01
CA PHE A 264 15.55 -23.92 -4.11
C PHE A 264 16.16 -25.26 -4.56
N HIS A 265 16.50 -25.40 -5.84
CA HIS A 265 17.15 -26.60 -6.39
C HIS A 265 18.68 -26.49 -6.53
N SER A 266 19.31 -25.41 -6.05
CA SER A 266 20.78 -25.29 -6.05
C SER A 266 21.38 -25.85 -4.76
N THR A 267 22.50 -26.57 -4.88
CA THR A 267 23.28 -27.11 -3.75
C THR A 267 24.06 -26.04 -2.97
N GLY A 268 23.91 -24.76 -3.35
CA GLY A 268 24.45 -23.60 -2.64
C GLY A 268 23.45 -22.44 -2.71
N SER A 269 23.17 -21.84 -1.55
CA SER A 269 22.37 -20.61 -1.44
C SER A 269 23.12 -19.43 -2.07
N GLY A 270 22.41 -18.50 -2.72
CA GLY A 270 23.00 -17.29 -3.30
C GLY A 270 23.45 -17.37 -4.76
N GLN A 271 23.32 -18.53 -5.43
CA GLN A 271 23.73 -18.70 -6.85
C GLN A 271 22.55 -18.72 -7.84
N ALA A 272 21.31 -18.45 -7.39
CA ALA A 272 20.11 -18.57 -8.23
C ALA A 272 20.21 -17.77 -9.54
N TRP A 273 20.71 -16.53 -9.48
CA TRP A 273 20.89 -15.66 -10.65
C TRP A 273 21.94 -16.23 -11.62
N GLN A 274 23.11 -16.65 -11.12
CA GLN A 274 24.19 -17.21 -11.95
C GLN A 274 23.73 -18.48 -12.66
N LYS A 275 23.06 -19.39 -11.93
CA LYS A 275 22.51 -20.63 -12.49
C LYS A 275 21.43 -20.37 -13.55
N ALA A 276 20.52 -19.43 -13.29
CA ALA A 276 19.51 -19.03 -14.27
C ALA A 276 20.15 -18.41 -15.53
N LYS A 277 21.26 -17.68 -15.37
CA LYS A 277 22.05 -17.11 -16.47
C LYS A 277 22.72 -18.19 -17.32
N GLU A 278 23.39 -19.16 -16.70
CA GLU A 278 24.05 -20.28 -17.38
C GLU A 278 23.06 -21.14 -18.17
N LEU A 279 21.84 -21.30 -17.66
CA LEU A 279 20.75 -22.03 -18.31
C LEU A 279 19.96 -21.19 -19.33
N GLY A 280 20.38 -19.96 -19.59
CA GLY A 280 19.77 -19.09 -20.62
C GLY A 280 18.36 -18.62 -20.30
N LYS A 281 17.95 -18.60 -19.02
CA LYS A 281 16.60 -18.17 -18.60
C LYS A 281 16.46 -16.67 -18.39
N ILE A 282 17.58 -15.97 -18.21
CA ILE A 282 17.60 -14.52 -18.09
C ILE A 282 17.42 -13.91 -19.48
N ARG A 283 16.36 -13.12 -19.64
CA ARG A 283 16.10 -12.37 -20.88
C ARG A 283 16.89 -11.07 -20.86
N VAL A 284 17.35 -10.66 -22.04
CA VAL A 284 17.99 -9.36 -22.23
C VAL A 284 17.02 -8.45 -22.94
N GLU A 285 16.57 -7.43 -22.24
CA GLU A 285 15.48 -6.56 -22.67
C GLU A 285 16.00 -5.15 -23.01
N GLY A 286 15.41 -4.58 -24.07
CA GLY A 286 15.70 -3.24 -24.58
C GLY A 286 14.76 -2.18 -23.98
N ARG A 287 14.86 -0.95 -24.50
CA ARG A 287 14.15 0.22 -23.94
C ARG A 287 12.62 0.11 -23.97
N ASP A 288 12.08 -0.63 -24.92
CA ASP A 288 10.62 -0.74 -25.15
C ASP A 288 9.97 -1.87 -24.33
N TYR A 289 10.75 -2.59 -23.52
CA TYR A 289 10.21 -3.65 -22.68
C TYR A 289 9.26 -3.09 -21.63
N ILE A 290 8.06 -3.66 -21.58
CA ILE A 290 7.06 -3.36 -20.56
C ILE A 290 7.31 -4.26 -19.36
N VAL A 291 7.56 -3.64 -18.20
CA VAL A 291 7.85 -4.35 -16.95
C VAL A 291 6.61 -5.10 -16.50
N ARG A 292 6.81 -6.33 -16.04
CA ARG A 292 5.74 -7.20 -15.54
C ARG A 292 5.81 -7.33 -14.03
N ASP A 293 4.66 -7.58 -13.42
CA ASP A 293 4.60 -7.89 -11.99
C ASP A 293 5.45 -9.13 -11.69
N GLY A 294 6.28 -9.06 -10.67
CA GLY A 294 7.20 -10.13 -10.30
C GLY A 294 8.50 -10.19 -11.09
N ASP A 295 8.76 -9.26 -12.03
CA ASP A 295 10.06 -9.22 -12.70
C ASP A 295 11.20 -8.92 -11.71
N VAL A 296 12.27 -9.70 -11.76
CA VAL A 296 13.54 -9.42 -11.11
C VAL A 296 14.50 -8.87 -12.15
N VAL A 297 14.99 -7.65 -11.91
CA VAL A 297 15.67 -6.82 -12.90
C VAL A 297 17.08 -6.47 -12.44
N GLU A 298 18.05 -6.63 -13.34
CA GLU A 298 19.40 -6.09 -13.20
C GLU A 298 19.69 -5.11 -14.35
N PHE A 299 19.77 -3.81 -14.03
CA PHE A 299 20.05 -2.76 -15.02
C PHE A 299 21.52 -2.74 -15.42
N LYS A 300 21.80 -2.72 -16.73
CA LYS A 300 23.15 -2.51 -17.27
C LYS A 300 23.21 -1.09 -17.83
N ILE A 301 24.05 -0.26 -17.21
CA ILE A 301 24.19 1.17 -17.52
C ILE A 301 25.56 1.45 -18.13
N GLY A 302 25.64 2.45 -18.99
CA GLY A 302 26.90 2.98 -19.51
C GLY A 302 27.70 3.72 -18.44
N SER A 303 29.02 3.72 -18.61
CA SER A 303 29.95 4.57 -17.85
C SER A 303 29.67 6.05 -18.11
#